data_AF-A0A9D4FAJ9-F1
#
_entry.id   AF-A0A9D4FAJ9-F1
#
_cell.length_a   1.000
_cell.length_b   1.000
_cell.length_c   1.000
_cell.angle_alpha   90.00
_cell.angle_beta   90.00
_cell.angle_gamma   90.00
#
_symmetry.space_group_name_H-M   'P 1'
#
loop_
_entity.id
_entity.type
_entity.pdbx_description
1 polymer ?
#
loop_
_entity_poly.entity_id
_entity_poly.type
_entity_poly.pdbx_seq_one_letter_code
_entity_poly.pdbx_strand_id
1 'polypeptide(L)'
;MNILGYGLHIRQARRDAYKAQDRLDTAHMCGSATWITTGSKAEGLTSYLESDRDSIFVRHDVISLEEGVDSRSVPEETNIFRSCSRISYPGHCRLLLERKGTNICNTLTIALCDDGNGRGLLSSDLYVNQWLNDKPPEDTVLHARAGPSTPDTVRGFAHEDIVDAIYFYCPSILTRWAARHRNWPSPDVVQEIVSLGAFVTPVGVKGSDYEHVEWRICFNTGENSLINNLNDTQDGTAMLVLIIENRLNLGTTDVITQALRRHDYGRG
;
A
#
# COMPACT_ATOMS: atom_id res chain seq x y z
N MET A 1 -15.86 -20.67 13.84
CA MET A 1 -15.69 -19.21 13.65
C MET A 1 -16.72 -18.37 14.41
N ASN A 2 -18.03 -18.64 14.30
CA ASN A 2 -19.06 -17.82 14.96
C ASN A 2 -18.89 -17.69 16.50
N ILE A 3 -18.46 -18.77 17.17
CA ILE A 3 -18.28 -18.80 18.64
C ILE A 3 -17.12 -17.91 19.11
N LEU A 4 -16.19 -17.55 18.22
CA LEU A 4 -15.02 -16.72 18.52
C LEU A 4 -15.19 -15.25 18.07
N GLY A 5 -16.39 -14.85 17.62
CA GLY A 5 -16.64 -13.49 17.14
C GLY A 5 -16.08 -13.18 15.74
N TYR A 6 -15.67 -14.21 14.98
CA TYR A 6 -15.16 -14.11 13.61
C TYR A 6 -16.16 -14.59 12.54
N GLY A 7 -17.46 -14.57 12.86
CA GLY A 7 -18.48 -14.90 11.88
C GLY A 7 -18.42 -13.96 10.68
N LEU A 8 -18.71 -14.46 9.48
CA LEU A 8 -18.65 -13.68 8.24
C LEU A 8 -19.44 -12.35 8.35
N HIS A 9 -20.64 -12.39 8.93
CA HIS A 9 -21.48 -11.22 9.15
C HIS A 9 -20.85 -10.18 10.10
N ILE A 10 -20.16 -10.61 11.16
CA ILE A 10 -19.47 -9.71 12.10
C ILE A 10 -18.29 -9.04 11.40
N ARG A 11 -17.50 -9.81 10.65
CA ARG A 11 -16.36 -9.27 9.91
C ARG A 11 -16.81 -8.30 8.83
N GLN A 12 -17.88 -8.64 8.10
CA GLN A 12 -18.47 -7.73 7.12
C GLN A 12 -18.91 -6.41 7.78
N ALA A 13 -19.60 -6.46 8.92
CA ALA A 13 -19.99 -5.26 9.64
C ALA A 13 -18.79 -4.40 10.09
N ARG A 14 -17.69 -5.03 10.54
CA ARG A 14 -16.44 -4.31 10.87
C ARG A 14 -15.81 -3.65 9.65
N ARG A 15 -15.72 -4.36 8.53
CA ARG A 15 -15.20 -3.82 7.27
C ARG A 15 -16.02 -2.63 6.80
N ASP A 16 -17.34 -2.73 6.87
CA ASP A 16 -18.23 -1.64 6.47
C ASP A 16 -18.09 -0.43 7.39
N ALA A 17 -17.88 -0.65 8.70
CA ALA A 17 -17.58 0.43 9.65
C ALA A 17 -16.26 1.14 9.31
N TYR A 18 -15.18 0.40 9.03
CA TYR A 18 -13.90 1.03 8.65
C TYR A 18 -13.97 1.73 7.30
N LYS A 19 -14.68 1.17 6.30
CA LYS A 19 -14.93 1.86 5.03
C LYS A 19 -15.75 3.14 5.22
N ALA A 20 -16.68 3.16 6.16
CA ALA A 20 -17.43 4.38 6.50
C ALA A 20 -16.52 5.42 7.16
N GLN A 21 -15.63 4.99 8.06
CA GLN A 21 -14.62 5.86 8.67
C GLN A 21 -13.66 6.44 7.63
N ASP A 22 -13.13 5.61 6.72
CA ASP A 22 -12.24 6.05 5.63
C ASP A 22 -12.88 7.13 4.75
N ARG A 23 -14.20 7.05 4.49
CA ARG A 23 -14.93 8.09 3.74
C ARG A 23 -15.01 9.40 4.51
N LEU A 24 -15.20 9.34 5.84
CA LEU A 24 -15.22 10.53 6.68
C LEU A 24 -13.82 11.16 6.72
N ASP A 25 -12.79 10.36 6.98
CA ASP A 25 -11.39 10.79 7.01
C ASP A 25 -10.99 11.43 5.67
N THR A 26 -11.34 10.79 4.55
CA THR A 26 -11.11 11.32 3.19
C THR A 26 -11.88 12.63 2.95
N ALA A 27 -13.13 12.74 3.41
CA ALA A 27 -13.89 13.97 3.26
C ALA A 27 -13.26 15.15 4.03
N HIS A 28 -12.66 14.88 5.20
CA HIS A 28 -11.90 15.87 5.96
C HIS A 28 -10.64 16.37 5.24
N MET A 29 -10.10 15.60 4.29
CA MET A 29 -8.93 16.00 3.49
C MET A 29 -9.29 16.96 2.33
N CYS A 30 -10.57 17.32 2.16
CA CYS A 30 -11.04 18.28 1.16
C CYS A 30 -10.54 18.00 -0.27
N GLY A 31 -10.43 16.72 -0.64
CA GLY A 31 -10.00 16.28 -1.97
C GLY A 31 -8.48 16.28 -2.22
N SER A 32 -7.65 16.63 -1.23
CA SER A 32 -6.19 16.61 -1.36
C SER A 32 -5.57 15.21 -1.31
N ALA A 33 -6.25 14.27 -0.66
CA ALA A 33 -5.80 12.89 -0.49
C ALA A 33 -6.99 11.95 -0.19
N THR A 34 -6.74 10.65 -0.27
CA THR A 34 -7.66 9.58 0.14
C THR A 34 -7.07 8.79 1.30
N TRP A 35 -7.90 8.50 2.30
CA TRP A 35 -7.57 7.63 3.42
C TRP A 35 -8.06 6.21 3.16
N ILE A 36 -7.20 5.21 3.39
CA ILE A 36 -7.54 3.80 3.17
C ILE A 36 -7.08 2.97 4.36
N THR A 37 -8.01 2.37 5.11
CA THR A 37 -7.66 1.37 6.12
C THR A 37 -7.18 0.09 5.43
N THR A 38 -6.09 -0.48 5.94
CA THR A 38 -5.49 -1.73 5.46
C THR A 38 -5.25 -2.72 6.61
N GLY A 39 -4.61 -3.84 6.31
CA GLY A 39 -4.27 -4.86 7.30
C GLY A 39 -5.49 -5.49 7.96
N SER A 40 -5.28 -5.97 9.18
CA SER A 40 -6.25 -6.80 9.92
C SER A 40 -7.60 -6.11 10.17
N LYS A 41 -7.61 -4.77 10.29
CA LYS A 41 -8.85 -3.96 10.38
C LYS A 41 -9.64 -3.97 9.09
N ALA A 42 -8.98 -3.79 7.94
CA ALA A 42 -9.62 -3.83 6.63
C ALA A 42 -10.18 -5.22 6.27
N GLU A 43 -9.61 -6.27 6.85
CA GLU A 43 -10.06 -7.65 6.72
C GLU A 43 -11.22 -7.99 7.69
N GLY A 44 -11.40 -7.18 8.75
CA GLY A 44 -12.42 -7.35 9.79
C GLY A 44 -12.01 -8.31 10.92
N LEU A 45 -10.71 -8.59 11.06
CA LEU A 45 -10.16 -9.64 11.92
C LEU A 45 -9.80 -9.16 13.33
N THR A 46 -9.94 -7.87 13.60
CA THR A 46 -9.69 -7.28 14.91
C THR A 46 -10.99 -6.86 15.54
N SER A 47 -11.00 -6.78 16.86
CA SER A 47 -12.09 -6.10 17.56
C SER A 47 -12.10 -4.63 17.15
N TYR A 48 -13.28 -4.02 17.05
CA TYR A 48 -13.43 -2.59 16.75
C TYR A 48 -12.67 -1.68 17.75
N LEU A 49 -12.41 -2.20 18.96
CA LEU A 49 -11.73 -1.51 20.06
C LEU A 49 -10.21 -1.76 20.11
N GLU A 50 -9.64 -2.53 19.19
CA GLU A 50 -8.18 -2.69 19.13
C GLU A 50 -7.52 -1.38 18.67
N SER A 51 -6.47 -0.97 19.38
CA SER A 51 -5.87 0.36 19.25
C SER A 51 -5.05 0.53 17.97
N ASP A 52 -4.59 -0.55 17.34
CA ASP A 52 -3.64 -0.52 16.22
C ASP A 52 -4.35 -0.46 14.86
N ARG A 53 -4.11 0.59 14.05
CA ARG A 53 -4.71 0.76 12.71
C ARG A 53 -3.64 0.98 11.67
N ASP A 54 -3.60 0.10 10.67
CA ASP A 54 -2.78 0.30 9.46
C ASP A 54 -3.54 1.13 8.44
N SER A 55 -2.99 2.28 8.05
CA SER A 55 -3.62 3.22 7.15
C SER A 55 -2.68 3.58 6.00
N ILE A 56 -3.21 3.61 4.78
CA ILE A 56 -2.53 4.20 3.62
C ILE A 56 -3.13 5.57 3.36
N PHE A 57 -2.26 6.57 3.27
CA PHE A 57 -2.61 7.93 2.88
C PHE A 57 -2.19 8.13 1.41
N VAL A 58 -3.15 8.31 0.51
CA VAL A 58 -2.89 8.42 -0.93
C VAL A 58 -3.06 9.86 -1.39
N ARG A 59 -1.98 10.50 -1.82
CA ARG A 59 -2.03 11.89 -2.29
C ARG A 59 -2.63 12.02 -3.69
N HIS A 60 -3.30 13.14 -3.95
CA HIS A 60 -3.89 13.44 -5.28
C HIS A 60 -3.09 14.46 -6.11
N ASP A 61 -2.13 15.17 -5.50
CA ASP A 61 -1.27 16.14 -6.20
C ASP A 61 -0.12 15.50 -6.99
N VAL A 62 0.01 14.17 -6.91
CA VAL A 62 1.08 13.40 -7.53
C VAL A 62 0.59 12.04 -8.03
N ILE A 63 1.12 11.61 -9.17
CA ILE A 63 0.87 10.28 -9.73
C ILE A 63 2.19 9.66 -10.23
N SER A 64 2.31 8.35 -10.03
CA SER A 64 3.34 7.52 -10.65
C SER A 64 2.77 6.80 -11.87
N LEU A 65 3.47 6.87 -12.99
CA LEU A 65 3.10 6.19 -14.24
C LEU A 65 4.12 5.12 -14.58
N GLU A 66 3.63 3.97 -15.04
CA GLU A 66 4.48 2.92 -15.59
C GLU A 66 5.28 3.40 -16.81
N GLU A 67 6.46 2.79 -17.05
CA GLU A 67 7.29 3.07 -18.21
C GLU A 67 6.51 2.85 -19.52
N GLY A 68 6.51 3.84 -20.41
CA GLY A 68 5.84 3.77 -21.72
C GLY A 68 4.36 4.16 -21.75
N VAL A 69 3.75 4.47 -20.59
CA VAL A 69 2.36 4.94 -20.53
C VAL A 69 2.25 6.42 -20.94
N ASP A 70 1.27 6.79 -21.76
CA ASP A 70 1.03 8.19 -22.12
C ASP A 70 0.55 9.02 -20.91
N SER A 71 1.16 10.18 -20.70
CA SER A 71 0.84 11.13 -19.62
C SER A 71 -0.18 12.20 -20.03
N ARG A 72 -0.65 12.23 -21.28
CA ARG A 72 -1.61 13.24 -21.79
C ARG A 72 -2.98 13.24 -21.09
N SER A 73 -3.43 12.10 -20.57
CA SER A 73 -4.71 12.00 -19.86
C SER A 73 -4.63 12.47 -18.41
N VAL A 74 -3.42 12.73 -17.90
CA VAL A 74 -3.21 13.20 -16.53
C VAL A 74 -3.37 14.72 -16.49
N PRO A 75 -4.15 15.27 -15.55
CA PRO A 75 -4.36 16.71 -15.41
C PRO A 75 -3.05 17.52 -15.30
N GLU A 76 -3.05 18.74 -15.83
CA GLU A 76 -1.84 19.58 -15.90
C GLU A 76 -1.32 19.98 -14.52
N GLU A 77 -2.21 20.09 -13.54
CA GLU A 77 -1.91 20.39 -12.15
C GLU A 77 -1.20 19.25 -11.40
N THR A 78 -1.27 18.02 -11.90
CA THR A 78 -0.71 16.84 -11.21
C THR A 78 0.78 16.66 -11.52
N ASN A 79 1.58 16.45 -10.48
CA ASN A 79 2.99 16.08 -10.61
C ASN A 79 3.12 14.65 -11.12
N ILE A 80 3.93 14.43 -12.15
CA ILE A 80 4.11 13.11 -12.77
C ILE A 80 5.51 12.59 -12.50
N PHE A 81 5.55 11.41 -11.92
CA PHE A 81 6.75 10.60 -11.84
C PHE A 81 6.62 9.37 -12.73
N ARG A 82 7.70 9.07 -13.46
CA ARG A 82 7.83 7.87 -14.27
C ARG A 82 8.51 6.79 -13.44
N SER A 83 7.87 5.64 -13.29
CA SER A 83 8.47 4.49 -12.63
C SER A 83 9.58 3.89 -13.51
N CYS A 84 10.72 3.57 -12.90
CA CYS A 84 11.82 2.84 -13.52
C CYS A 84 12.17 1.64 -12.66
N SER A 85 11.86 0.43 -13.15
CA SER A 85 12.11 -0.83 -12.45
C SER A 85 13.33 -1.60 -12.98
N ARG A 86 13.99 -1.11 -14.03
CA ARG A 86 15.05 -1.84 -14.76
C ARG A 86 16.24 -2.27 -13.90
N ILE A 87 16.59 -1.47 -12.89
CA ILE A 87 17.73 -1.74 -11.98
C ILE A 87 17.31 -1.92 -10.53
N SER A 88 16.01 -1.90 -10.27
CA SER A 88 15.46 -2.11 -8.93
C SER A 88 15.15 -3.58 -8.70
N TYR A 89 15.12 -3.99 -7.43
CA TYR A 89 14.66 -5.32 -7.08
C TYR A 89 13.19 -5.54 -7.48
N PRO A 90 12.78 -6.78 -7.82
CA PRO A 90 11.38 -7.08 -8.10
C PRO A 90 10.44 -6.57 -7.00
N GLY A 91 9.35 -5.92 -7.40
CA GLY A 91 8.40 -5.28 -6.48
C GLY A 91 8.82 -3.87 -6.03
N HIS A 92 9.96 -3.36 -6.48
CA HIS A 92 10.41 -2.00 -6.22
C HIS A 92 10.66 -1.25 -7.53
N CYS A 93 10.63 0.09 -7.45
CA CYS A 93 10.93 0.97 -8.55
C CYS A 93 11.53 2.29 -8.06
N ARG A 94 12.20 3.01 -8.95
CA ARG A 94 12.59 4.40 -8.75
C ARG A 94 11.61 5.33 -9.46
N LEU A 95 11.42 6.53 -8.92
CA LEU A 95 10.45 7.50 -9.43
C LEU A 95 11.18 8.70 -10.03
N LEU A 96 11.23 8.78 -11.35
CA LEU A 96 11.89 9.86 -12.09
C LEU A 96 10.88 10.97 -12.39
N LEU A 97 11.21 12.21 -12.07
CA LEU A 97 10.35 13.35 -12.36
C LEU A 97 10.23 13.54 -13.87
N GLU A 98 9.01 13.45 -14.39
CA GLU A 98 8.70 13.71 -15.79
C GLU A 98 8.10 15.10 -16.00
N ARG A 99 7.12 15.46 -15.16
CA ARG A 99 6.41 16.74 -15.26
C ARG A 99 6.13 17.29 -13.87
N LYS A 100 6.44 18.57 -13.66
CA LYS A 100 5.97 19.31 -12.50
C LYS A 100 4.58 19.84 -12.79
N GLY A 101 3.66 19.63 -11.86
CA GLY A 101 2.34 20.24 -11.91
C GLY A 101 2.40 21.76 -11.68
N THR A 102 1.23 22.39 -11.61
CA THR A 102 1.11 23.83 -11.30
C THR A 102 1.63 24.18 -9.90
N ASN A 103 1.59 23.23 -8.97
CA ASN A 103 2.18 23.33 -7.65
C ASN A 103 2.87 22.01 -7.30
N ILE A 104 4.08 22.12 -6.73
CA ILE A 104 4.80 21.00 -6.15
C ILE A 104 4.91 21.26 -4.65
N CYS A 105 4.40 20.35 -3.83
CA CYS A 105 4.43 20.52 -2.39
C CYS A 105 5.88 20.51 -1.86
N ASN A 106 6.06 21.04 -0.66
CA ASN A 106 7.37 21.13 -0.02
C ASN A 106 8.01 19.74 0.15
N THR A 107 7.20 18.74 0.53
CA THR A 107 7.62 17.33 0.68
C THR A 107 8.26 16.78 -0.59
N LEU A 108 7.58 16.91 -1.74
CA LEU A 108 8.12 16.49 -3.03
C LEU A 108 9.35 17.29 -3.44
N THR A 109 9.36 18.60 -3.18
CA THR A 109 10.48 19.47 -3.55
C THR A 109 11.77 19.09 -2.83
N ILE A 110 11.68 18.87 -1.52
CA ILE A 110 12.83 18.49 -0.67
C ILE A 110 13.30 17.07 -1.00
N ALA A 111 12.38 16.19 -1.38
CA ALA A 111 12.69 14.80 -1.71
C ALA A 111 13.32 14.59 -3.10
N LEU A 112 13.37 15.61 -3.95
CA LEU A 112 13.99 15.52 -5.26
C LEU A 112 15.52 15.60 -5.17
N CYS A 113 16.19 14.59 -5.71
CA CYS A 113 17.64 14.51 -5.89
C CYS A 113 18.00 14.30 -7.37
N ASP A 114 19.29 14.38 -7.71
CA ASP A 114 19.77 14.12 -9.07
C ASP A 114 19.95 12.61 -9.31
N ASP A 115 19.51 12.10 -10.46
CA ASP A 115 19.68 10.69 -10.85
C ASP A 115 21.09 10.33 -11.37
N GLY A 116 22.02 11.29 -11.33
CA GLY A 116 23.36 11.21 -11.92
C GLY A 116 23.41 11.65 -13.39
N ASN A 117 22.26 11.86 -14.03
CA ASN A 117 22.13 12.30 -15.43
C ASN A 117 21.41 13.65 -15.55
N GLY A 118 21.27 14.42 -14.46
CA GLY A 118 20.57 15.70 -14.49
C GLY A 118 19.04 15.59 -14.42
N ARG A 119 18.48 14.40 -14.20
CA ARG A 119 17.02 14.22 -14.03
C ARG A 119 16.67 14.19 -12.55
N GLY A 120 15.50 14.74 -12.23
CA GLY A 120 14.97 14.64 -10.87
C GLY A 120 14.57 13.21 -10.53
N LEU A 121 15.04 12.71 -9.39
CA LEU A 121 14.73 11.42 -8.82
C LEU A 121 14.11 11.64 -7.44
N LEU A 122 12.95 11.03 -7.16
CA LEU A 122 12.30 11.16 -5.86
C LEU A 122 12.93 10.16 -4.87
N SER A 123 13.71 10.68 -3.91
CA SER A 123 14.28 9.87 -2.84
C SER A 123 13.20 9.50 -1.83
N SER A 124 13.04 8.21 -1.56
CA SER A 124 12.12 7.71 -0.54
C SER A 124 12.57 8.10 0.87
N ASP A 125 13.87 8.10 1.14
CA ASP A 125 14.39 8.52 2.45
C ASP A 125 14.16 10.01 2.72
N LEU A 126 14.50 10.87 1.77
CA LEU A 126 14.25 12.31 1.91
C LEU A 126 12.75 12.61 2.01
N TYR A 127 11.94 11.88 1.25
CA TYR A 127 10.48 11.98 1.30
C TYR A 127 9.95 11.68 2.70
N VAL A 128 10.34 10.55 3.28
CA VAL A 128 9.86 10.21 4.63
C VAL A 128 10.42 11.15 5.68
N ASN A 129 11.71 11.51 5.59
CA ASN A 129 12.28 12.48 6.52
C ASN A 129 11.50 13.80 6.52
N GLN A 130 11.08 14.27 5.34
CA GLN A 130 10.26 15.47 5.26
C GLN A 130 8.84 15.25 5.78
N TRP A 131 8.21 14.12 5.48
CA TRP A 131 6.90 13.75 6.03
C TRP A 131 6.91 13.72 7.56
N LEU A 132 7.97 13.20 8.18
CA LEU A 132 8.15 13.18 9.64
C LEU A 132 8.40 14.57 10.24
N ASN A 133 9.06 15.46 9.49
CA ASN A 133 9.33 16.83 9.92
C ASN A 133 8.12 17.75 9.75
N ASP A 134 7.19 17.43 8.84
CA ASP A 134 5.92 18.11 8.74
C ASP A 134 5.16 17.86 10.05
N LYS A 135 5.04 18.91 10.88
CA LYS A 135 4.60 18.79 12.26
C LYS A 135 3.25 18.08 12.35
N PRO A 136 3.17 16.93 13.03
CA PRO A 136 1.87 16.36 13.33
C PRO A 136 1.15 17.27 14.36
N PRO A 137 -0.17 17.10 14.56
CA PRO A 137 -0.91 17.80 15.60
C PRO A 137 -0.19 17.75 16.96
N GLU A 138 -0.35 18.77 17.82
CA GLU A 138 0.38 18.89 19.10
C GLU A 138 0.26 17.67 20.03
N ASP A 139 -0.78 16.86 19.85
CA ASP A 139 -1.07 15.64 20.64
C ASP A 139 -0.62 14.32 19.97
N THR A 140 0.22 14.38 18.94
CA THR A 140 0.73 13.19 18.24
C THR A 140 2.16 12.89 18.63
N VAL A 141 2.40 11.67 19.10
CA VAL A 141 3.75 11.14 19.37
C VAL A 141 4.18 10.24 18.22
N LEU A 142 5.27 10.58 17.54
CA LEU A 142 5.88 9.74 16.50
C LEU A 142 6.82 8.72 17.13
N HIS A 143 6.74 7.45 16.71
CA HIS A 143 7.62 6.39 17.18
C HIS A 143 8.72 6.03 16.16
N ALA A 144 9.72 5.28 16.61
CA ALA A 144 10.80 4.80 15.76
C ALA A 144 10.26 3.85 14.67
N ARG A 145 10.64 4.10 13.40
CA ARG A 145 10.15 3.33 12.24
C ARG A 145 10.79 1.95 12.14
N ALA A 146 9.98 0.97 11.72
CA ALA A 146 10.42 -0.36 11.29
C ALA A 146 9.81 -0.69 9.91
N GLY A 147 10.29 -0.04 8.85
CA GLY A 147 9.79 -0.24 7.47
C GLY A 147 9.11 1.01 6.88
N PRO A 148 8.12 0.86 5.99
CA PRO A 148 7.48 1.99 5.30
C PRO A 148 6.55 2.83 6.20
N SER A 149 6.00 2.27 7.28
CA SER A 149 5.06 2.99 8.14
C SER A 149 5.77 4.04 9.00
N THR A 150 5.02 5.09 9.32
CA THR A 150 5.30 6.02 10.40
C THR A 150 4.31 5.68 11.50
N PRO A 151 4.73 4.93 12.54
CA PRO A 151 3.85 4.66 13.67
C PRO A 151 3.66 5.94 14.46
N ASP A 152 2.41 6.30 14.70
CA ASP A 152 2.06 7.42 15.55
C ASP A 152 1.11 7.00 16.67
N THR A 153 0.99 7.87 17.66
CA THR A 153 -0.04 7.76 18.68
C THR A 153 -0.78 9.07 18.78
N VAL A 154 -2.03 9.06 18.34
CA VAL A 154 -2.93 10.21 18.42
C VAL A 154 -3.59 10.22 19.79
N ARG A 155 -3.39 11.31 20.54
CA ARG A 155 -4.02 11.57 21.86
C ARG A 155 -3.75 10.50 22.93
N GLY A 156 -2.71 9.69 22.77
CA GLY A 156 -2.31 8.67 23.76
C GLY A 156 -3.16 7.39 23.80
N PHE A 157 -4.13 7.19 22.88
CA PHE A 157 -5.08 6.07 22.95
C PHE A 157 -5.13 5.18 21.70
N ALA A 158 -4.87 5.72 20.51
CA ALA A 158 -4.88 4.97 19.25
C ALA A 158 -3.48 4.94 18.65
N HIS A 159 -3.01 3.73 18.30
CA HIS A 159 -1.77 3.53 17.56
C HIS A 159 -2.13 3.46 16.08
N GLU A 160 -1.59 4.37 15.26
CA GLU A 160 -1.86 4.38 13.84
C GLU A 160 -0.55 4.25 13.06
N ASP A 161 -0.47 3.20 12.25
CA ASP A 161 0.62 2.95 11.33
C ASP A 161 0.26 3.56 9.99
N ILE A 162 0.73 4.78 9.75
CA ILE A 162 0.41 5.53 8.53
C ILE A 162 1.52 5.33 7.51
N VAL A 163 1.15 4.91 6.30
CA VAL A 163 2.02 4.85 5.14
C VAL A 163 1.55 5.87 4.11
N ASP A 164 2.36 6.90 3.87
CA ASP A 164 2.12 7.81 2.75
C ASP A 164 2.45 7.11 1.42
N ALA A 165 1.60 7.31 0.42
CA ALA A 165 1.64 6.56 -0.83
C ALA A 165 1.25 7.42 -2.03
N ILE A 166 1.81 7.05 -3.18
CA ILE A 166 1.50 7.67 -4.47
C ILE A 166 0.74 6.65 -5.30
N TYR A 167 -0.36 7.07 -5.93
CA TYR A 167 -1.10 6.22 -6.86
C TYR A 167 -0.19 5.81 -8.04
N PHE A 168 -0.15 4.52 -8.33
CA PHE A 168 0.69 3.94 -9.38
C PHE A 168 -0.18 3.35 -10.49
N TYR A 169 -0.23 4.09 -11.60
CA TYR A 169 -0.92 3.64 -12.79
C TYR A 169 -0.02 2.68 -13.59
N CYS A 170 -0.27 1.38 -13.42
CA CYS A 170 0.53 0.28 -13.97
C CYS A 170 -0.29 -0.72 -14.81
N PRO A 171 -0.87 -0.26 -15.95
CA PRO A 171 -1.76 -1.07 -16.76
C PRO A 171 -1.11 -2.37 -17.27
N SER A 172 0.20 -2.39 -17.56
CA SER A 172 0.86 -3.60 -18.04
C SER A 172 0.99 -4.66 -16.95
N ILE A 173 1.31 -4.26 -15.72
CA ILE A 173 1.40 -5.16 -14.57
C ILE A 173 0.03 -5.77 -14.28
N LEU A 174 -1.00 -4.93 -14.19
CA LEU A 174 -2.37 -5.35 -13.90
C LEU A 174 -2.94 -6.24 -15.01
N THR A 175 -2.71 -5.90 -16.28
CA THR A 175 -3.15 -6.72 -17.42
C THR A 175 -2.46 -8.09 -17.42
N ARG A 176 -1.15 -8.13 -17.14
CA ARG A 176 -0.41 -9.40 -17.05
C ARG A 176 -0.92 -10.26 -15.89
N TRP A 177 -1.24 -9.65 -14.75
CA TRP A 177 -1.86 -10.35 -13.63
C TRP A 177 -3.26 -10.84 -14.00
N ALA A 178 -4.06 -10.03 -14.68
CA ALA A 178 -5.42 -10.34 -15.14
C ALA A 178 -5.44 -11.58 -16.05
N ALA A 179 -4.49 -11.68 -16.97
CA ALA A 179 -4.41 -12.72 -17.99
C ALA A 179 -3.90 -14.10 -17.48
N ARG A 180 -3.50 -14.23 -16.21
CA ARG A 180 -3.03 -15.51 -15.66
C ARG A 180 -4.15 -16.55 -15.69
N HIS A 181 -3.82 -17.76 -16.14
CA HIS A 181 -4.75 -18.88 -16.09
C HIS A 181 -5.03 -19.28 -14.64
N ARG A 182 -6.31 -19.27 -14.24
CA ARG A 182 -6.75 -19.54 -12.87
C ARG A 182 -8.21 -19.95 -12.83
N ASN A 183 -8.57 -20.72 -11.79
CA ASN A 183 -9.96 -21.08 -11.48
C ASN A 183 -10.57 -20.19 -10.39
N TRP A 184 -9.76 -19.35 -9.74
CA TRP A 184 -10.16 -18.38 -8.73
C TRP A 184 -9.21 -17.17 -8.75
N PRO A 185 -9.68 -15.94 -8.47
CA PRO A 185 -11.07 -15.55 -8.20
C PRO A 185 -11.92 -15.52 -9.49
N SER A 186 -13.21 -15.18 -9.37
CA SER A 186 -14.08 -15.03 -10.54
C SER A 186 -13.60 -13.90 -11.47
N PRO A 187 -13.97 -13.91 -12.76
CA PRO A 187 -13.63 -12.83 -13.69
C PRO A 187 -14.07 -11.44 -13.21
N ASP A 188 -15.21 -11.34 -12.54
CA ASP A 188 -15.72 -10.07 -12.00
C ASP A 188 -14.79 -9.51 -10.92
N VAL A 189 -14.31 -10.35 -10.01
CA VAL A 189 -13.34 -9.96 -8.97
C VAL A 189 -11.98 -9.61 -9.59
N VAL A 190 -11.56 -10.31 -10.65
CA VAL A 190 -10.37 -9.94 -11.40
C VAL A 190 -10.50 -8.53 -11.97
N GLN A 191 -11.64 -8.20 -12.58
CA GLN A 191 -11.90 -6.89 -13.17
C GLN A 191 -11.98 -5.79 -12.09
N GLU A 192 -12.61 -6.10 -10.95
CA GLU A 192 -12.62 -5.22 -9.78
C GLU A 192 -11.19 -4.87 -9.35
N ILE A 193 -10.32 -5.87 -9.14
CA ILE A 193 -8.93 -5.67 -8.71
C ILE A 193 -8.14 -4.82 -9.70
N VAL A 194 -8.32 -5.06 -11.00
CA VAL A 194 -7.66 -4.24 -12.04
C VAL A 194 -8.10 -2.78 -11.96
N SER A 195 -9.37 -2.51 -11.59
CA SER A 195 -9.88 -1.14 -11.44
C SER A 195 -9.40 -0.42 -10.17
N LEU A 196 -9.04 -1.17 -9.12
CA LEU A 196 -8.56 -0.62 -7.85
C LEU A 196 -7.14 -0.04 -7.93
N GLY A 197 -6.37 -0.42 -8.95
CA GLY A 197 -5.04 0.11 -9.20
C GLY A 197 -3.96 -0.42 -8.25
N ALA A 198 -2.88 0.34 -8.14
CA ALA A 198 -1.73 0.04 -7.28
C ALA A 198 -1.19 1.33 -6.66
N PHE A 199 -0.28 1.19 -5.71
CA PHE A 199 0.42 2.31 -5.10
C PHE A 199 1.92 2.05 -5.03
N VAL A 200 2.68 3.10 -4.79
CA VAL A 200 4.09 3.01 -4.41
C VAL A 200 4.32 3.69 -3.07
N THR A 201 5.05 3.03 -2.17
CA THR A 201 5.34 3.50 -0.82
C THR A 201 6.84 3.75 -0.63
N PRO A 202 7.24 4.75 0.17
CA PRO A 202 8.64 5.17 0.29
C PRO A 202 9.42 4.23 1.21
N VAL A 203 9.80 3.08 0.68
CA VAL A 203 10.71 2.12 1.32
C VAL A 203 11.51 1.40 0.26
N GLY A 204 12.83 1.38 0.43
CA GLY A 204 13.75 0.63 -0.41
C GLY A 204 14.02 -0.77 0.08
N VAL A 205 14.74 -1.53 -0.74
CA VAL A 205 15.21 -2.85 -0.33
C VAL A 205 16.45 -2.70 0.56
N LYS A 206 16.38 -3.26 1.76
CA LYS A 206 17.49 -3.22 2.72
C LYS A 206 18.78 -3.80 2.12
N GLY A 207 19.86 -3.01 2.15
CA GLY A 207 21.16 -3.39 1.61
C GLY A 207 21.30 -3.24 0.09
N SER A 208 20.30 -2.66 -0.58
CA SER A 208 20.38 -2.25 -1.99
C SER A 208 21.24 -1.00 -2.13
N ASP A 209 22.03 -0.89 -3.20
CA ASP A 209 22.77 0.34 -3.54
C ASP A 209 21.83 1.54 -3.76
N TYR A 210 20.56 1.26 -4.03
CA TYR A 210 19.51 2.25 -4.30
C TYR A 210 18.45 2.32 -3.19
N GLU A 211 18.71 1.75 -2.00
CA GLU A 211 17.74 1.68 -0.90
C GLU A 211 17.06 3.04 -0.62
N HIS A 212 17.84 4.12 -0.55
CA HIS A 212 17.41 5.48 -0.25
C HIS A 212 16.54 6.17 -1.33
N VAL A 213 16.43 5.58 -2.52
CA VAL A 213 15.67 6.11 -3.68
C VAL A 213 14.65 5.12 -4.24
N GLU A 214 14.58 3.93 -3.67
CA GLU A 214 13.63 2.90 -4.08
C GLU A 214 12.29 3.08 -3.37
N TRP A 215 11.24 2.78 -4.12
CA TRP A 215 9.85 2.78 -3.68
C TRP A 215 9.27 1.39 -3.90
N ARG A 216 8.53 0.87 -2.92
CA ARG A 216 7.90 -0.45 -2.98
C ARG A 216 6.53 -0.35 -3.62
N ILE A 217 6.25 -1.20 -4.60
CA ILE A 217 4.93 -1.32 -5.20
C ILE A 217 4.03 -2.14 -4.25
N CYS A 218 2.81 -1.67 -4.01
CA CYS A 218 1.82 -2.40 -3.22
C CYS A 218 0.43 -2.41 -3.88
N PHE A 219 -0.35 -3.43 -3.55
CA PHE A 219 -1.67 -3.71 -4.12
C PHE A 219 -2.73 -3.90 -3.03
N ASN A 220 -2.59 -3.20 -1.89
CA ASN A 220 -3.39 -3.46 -0.68
C ASN A 220 -4.91 -3.44 -0.91
N THR A 221 -5.41 -2.54 -1.77
CA THR A 221 -6.84 -2.50 -2.13
C THR A 221 -7.27 -3.75 -2.90
N GLY A 222 -6.44 -4.22 -3.84
CA GLY A 222 -6.66 -5.47 -4.56
C GLY A 222 -6.55 -6.71 -3.66
N GLU A 223 -5.59 -6.72 -2.74
CA GLU A 223 -5.44 -7.77 -1.71
C GLU A 223 -6.67 -7.84 -0.81
N ASN A 224 -7.16 -6.69 -0.33
CA ASN A 224 -8.41 -6.62 0.43
C ASN A 224 -9.61 -7.17 -0.37
N SER A 225 -9.70 -6.86 -1.67
CA SER A 225 -10.75 -7.41 -2.54
C SER A 225 -10.66 -8.93 -2.66
N LEU A 226 -9.44 -9.50 -2.77
CA LEU A 226 -9.24 -10.95 -2.75
C LEU A 226 -9.71 -11.59 -1.44
N ILE A 227 -9.32 -11.01 -0.30
CA ILE A 227 -9.69 -11.53 1.02
C ILE A 227 -11.21 -11.50 1.22
N ASN A 228 -11.86 -10.44 0.75
CA ASN A 228 -13.33 -10.30 0.83
C ASN A 228 -14.09 -11.29 -0.06
N ASN A 229 -13.43 -11.93 -1.02
CA ASN A 229 -14.02 -12.88 -1.96
C ASN A 229 -13.52 -14.33 -1.74
N LEU A 230 -12.90 -14.62 -0.60
CA LEU A 230 -12.57 -15.99 -0.20
C LEU A 230 -13.86 -16.76 0.09
N ASN A 231 -13.92 -18.03 -0.33
CA ASN A 231 -14.98 -18.93 0.10
C ASN A 231 -14.77 -19.38 1.56
N ASP A 232 -15.80 -19.97 2.17
CA ASP A 232 -15.78 -20.38 3.59
C ASP A 232 -14.56 -21.21 4.00
N THR A 233 -14.05 -22.07 3.11
CA THR A 233 -12.88 -22.93 3.42
C THR A 233 -11.57 -22.14 3.31
N GLN A 234 -11.42 -21.33 2.27
CA GLN A 234 -10.26 -20.47 2.06
C GLN A 234 -10.14 -19.44 3.17
N ASP A 235 -11.25 -18.79 3.49
CA ASP A 235 -11.38 -17.85 4.59
C ASP A 235 -11.09 -18.51 5.94
N GLY A 236 -11.68 -19.69 6.16
CA GLY A 236 -11.36 -20.65 7.22
C GLY A 236 -9.86 -20.78 7.48
N THR A 237 -9.15 -21.07 6.41
CA THR A 237 -7.71 -21.39 6.42
C THR A 237 -6.87 -20.13 6.60
N ALA A 238 -7.15 -19.05 5.87
CA ALA A 238 -6.43 -17.78 5.99
C ALA A 238 -6.47 -17.25 7.42
N MET A 239 -7.66 -17.31 8.05
CA MET A 239 -7.83 -16.94 9.45
C MET A 239 -7.00 -17.77 10.41
N LEU A 240 -6.94 -19.08 10.20
CA LEU A 240 -6.14 -19.96 11.06
C LEU A 240 -4.65 -19.66 10.93
N VAL A 241 -4.16 -19.43 9.71
CA VAL A 241 -2.77 -19.02 9.47
C VAL A 241 -2.46 -17.73 10.22
N LEU A 242 -3.29 -16.70 10.08
CA LEU A 242 -3.09 -15.41 10.75
C LEU A 242 -3.14 -15.53 12.29
N ILE A 243 -4.08 -16.32 12.83
CA ILE A 243 -4.17 -16.56 14.28
C ILE A 243 -2.93 -17.31 14.78
N ILE A 244 -2.44 -18.30 14.03
CA ILE A 244 -1.25 -19.08 14.38
C ILE A 244 -0.01 -18.19 14.36
N GLU A 245 0.18 -17.39 13.32
CA GLU A 245 1.29 -16.44 13.20
C GLU A 245 1.30 -15.46 14.39
N ASN A 246 0.15 -14.84 14.68
CA ASN A 246 0.01 -13.88 15.79
C ASN A 246 0.17 -14.51 17.17
N ARG A 247 -0.34 -15.74 17.41
CA ARG A 247 -0.30 -16.36 18.75
C ARG A 247 0.99 -17.10 19.04
N LEU A 248 1.69 -17.58 18.02
CA LEU A 248 2.91 -18.37 18.22
C LEU A 248 4.19 -17.54 18.02
N ASN A 249 4.11 -16.26 17.62
CA ASN A 249 5.27 -15.43 17.25
C ASN A 249 6.22 -16.18 16.30
N LEU A 250 5.64 -17.02 15.43
CA LEU A 250 6.40 -17.70 14.38
C LEU A 250 6.75 -16.59 13.39
N GLY A 251 7.93 -15.99 13.53
CA GLY A 251 8.43 -14.98 12.60
C GLY A 251 8.69 -15.58 11.22
N THR A 252 7.63 -15.87 10.47
CA THR A 252 7.69 -16.56 9.18
C THR A 252 7.20 -15.67 8.06
N THR A 253 8.01 -14.69 7.68
CA THR A 253 7.90 -14.05 6.35
C THR A 253 8.32 -14.99 5.21
N ASP A 254 8.75 -16.23 5.50
CA ASP A 254 9.45 -17.08 4.52
C ASP A 254 8.72 -18.38 4.15
N VAL A 255 7.74 -18.87 4.92
CA VAL A 255 7.15 -20.21 4.66
C VAL A 255 6.06 -20.18 3.57
N ILE A 256 5.17 -19.20 3.59
CA ILE A 256 4.10 -19.09 2.59
C ILE A 256 4.69 -18.65 1.23
N THR A 257 5.64 -17.71 1.25
CA THR A 257 6.39 -17.27 0.05
C THR A 257 7.19 -18.42 -0.56
N GLN A 258 7.83 -19.28 0.24
CA GLN A 258 8.50 -20.48 -0.27
C GLN A 258 7.55 -21.58 -0.71
N ALA A 259 6.40 -21.76 -0.05
CA ALA A 259 5.39 -22.73 -0.45
C ALA A 259 4.75 -22.37 -1.81
N LEU A 260 4.50 -21.08 -2.04
CA LEU A 260 4.03 -20.57 -3.34
C LEU A 260 5.12 -20.69 -4.42
N ARG A 261 6.40 -20.45 -4.10
CA ARG A 261 7.52 -20.66 -5.05
C ARG A 261 7.76 -22.14 -5.41
N ARG A 262 7.49 -23.08 -4.50
CA ARG A 262 7.66 -24.52 -4.77
C ARG A 262 6.59 -25.09 -5.72
N HIS A 263 5.45 -24.42 -5.87
CA HIS A 263 4.41 -24.89 -6.79
C HIS A 263 4.69 -24.55 -8.27
N ASP A 264 5.60 -23.61 -8.55
CA ASP A 264 5.98 -23.19 -9.91
C ASP A 264 7.20 -23.96 -10.49
N TYR A 265 7.93 -24.74 -9.70
CA TYR A 265 9.08 -25.53 -10.16
C TYR A 265 8.79 -27.05 -10.31
N GLY A 266 7.53 -27.46 -10.18
CA GLY A 266 7.11 -28.88 -10.19
C GLY A 266 6.37 -29.36 -11.44
N ARG A 267 6.44 -28.65 -12.57
CA ARG A 267 5.92 -29.13 -13.86
C ARG A 267 6.96 -28.94 -14.97
N GLY A 268 7.99 -29.78 -14.92
CA GLY A 268 8.81 -30.19 -16.05
C GLY A 268 8.67 -31.69 -16.22
#